data_AF-A0A7C3IED0-F1
#
_entry.id   AF-A0A7C3IED0-F1
#
_cell.length_a   1.000
_cell.length_b   1.000
_cell.length_c   1.000
_cell.angle_alpha   90.00
_cell.angle_beta   90.00
_cell.angle_gamma   90.00
#
_symmetry.space_group_name_H-M   'P 1'
#
loop_
_entity.id
_entity.type
_entity.pdbx_description
1 polymer ?
#
loop_
_entity_poly.entity_id
_entity_poly.type
_entity_poly.pdbx_seq_one_letter_code
_entity_poly.pdbx_strand_id
1 'polypeptide(L)'
;MAICGSAIAISWRFSLAQRRAWATALSSASPGPATASRTSRWPRSTDIRTGWVIGGRSGQATRSPLDRCMMAAPTGRIIDGDHCLLIHALRTRPRAVVATQMSNLGLELGLQAAGMELIRTAVGDRYVLERMVAEDLPLGGEQSGHVIFRDYSTTGDGLLTSLRILETAAGAGATLDELAEPMTVYPQVLVNVRFREKRPLEQLPGVQSAIRAVEAEFGAGGRVFVRFSGTEPLARVMVEGPTQERVESAARRIAAAIAAELGER
;
A
#
# COMPACT_ATOMS: atom_id res chain seq x y z
N MET A 1 11.94 -30.10 -34.87
CA MET A 1 11.67 -29.87 -33.43
C MET A 1 11.36 -28.39 -33.27
N ALA A 2 10.09 -28.02 -33.42
CA ALA A 2 9.67 -26.62 -33.56
C ALA A 2 9.40 -26.02 -32.18
N ILE A 3 10.12 -24.94 -31.85
CA ILE A 3 9.88 -24.11 -30.68
C ILE A 3 8.70 -23.20 -31.05
N CYS A 4 7.51 -23.51 -30.51
CA CYS A 4 6.30 -22.73 -30.74
C CYS A 4 6.32 -21.47 -29.86
N GLY A 5 6.66 -20.33 -30.45
CA GLY A 5 6.58 -19.02 -29.79
C GLY A 5 5.13 -18.61 -29.58
N SER A 6 4.68 -18.56 -28.33
CA SER A 6 3.37 -18.02 -27.96
C SER A 6 3.52 -16.53 -27.67
N ALA A 7 2.98 -15.67 -28.54
CA ALA A 7 2.85 -14.24 -28.29
C ALA A 7 1.72 -13.99 -27.26
N ILE A 8 2.02 -13.26 -26.19
CA ILE A 8 1.04 -12.84 -25.18
C ILE A 8 0.31 -11.59 -25.69
N ALA A 9 -1.01 -11.66 -25.89
CA ALA A 9 -1.85 -10.51 -26.25
C ALA A 9 -2.80 -10.17 -25.08
N ILE A 10 -2.76 -8.91 -24.60
CA ILE A 10 -3.56 -8.42 -23.47
C ILE A 10 -4.84 -7.77 -23.99
N SER A 11 -6.02 -8.25 -23.56
CA SER A 11 -7.34 -7.67 -23.88
C SER A 11 -8.02 -7.13 -22.62
N TRP A 12 -8.42 -5.86 -22.65
CA TRP A 12 -9.02 -5.17 -21.50
C TRP A 12 -10.56 -5.20 -21.58
N ARG A 13 -11.21 -6.01 -20.74
CA ARG A 13 -12.67 -5.94 -20.49
C ARG A 13 -12.93 -5.83 -18.99
N PHE A 14 -13.12 -4.60 -18.52
CA PHE A 14 -13.50 -4.34 -17.13
C PHE A 14 -15.01 -4.53 -16.92
N SER A 15 -15.40 -5.16 -15.80
CA SER A 15 -16.79 -5.20 -15.33
C SER A 15 -17.22 -3.82 -14.78
N LEU A 16 -18.53 -3.60 -14.61
CA LEU A 16 -19.04 -2.37 -13.99
C LEU A 16 -18.57 -2.24 -12.53
N ALA A 17 -18.50 -3.36 -11.81
CA ALA A 17 -18.00 -3.42 -10.43
C ALA A 17 -16.52 -3.05 -10.36
N GLN A 18 -15.71 -3.60 -11.27
CA GLN A 18 -14.31 -3.23 -11.41
C GLN A 18 -14.21 -1.73 -11.68
N ARG A 19 -14.92 -1.19 -12.69
CA ARG A 19 -14.88 0.26 -13.00
C ARG A 19 -15.23 1.16 -11.82
N ARG A 20 -16.16 0.75 -10.95
CA ARG A 20 -16.49 1.49 -9.72
C ARG A 20 -15.39 1.40 -8.66
N ALA A 21 -14.84 0.21 -8.43
CA ALA A 21 -13.68 0.04 -7.55
C ALA A 21 -12.48 0.88 -8.02
N TRP A 22 -12.25 0.93 -9.33
CA TRP A 22 -11.24 1.79 -9.97
C TRP A 22 -11.51 3.29 -9.72
N ALA A 23 -12.75 3.76 -9.87
CA ALA A 23 -13.09 5.16 -9.65
C ALA A 23 -12.87 5.57 -8.18
N THR A 24 -13.19 4.70 -7.23
CA THR A 24 -12.97 4.94 -5.80
C THR A 24 -11.47 4.97 -5.48
N ALA A 25 -10.68 4.00 -5.97
CA ALA A 25 -9.23 3.95 -5.76
C ALA A 25 -8.48 5.13 -6.41
N LEU A 26 -8.96 5.64 -7.54
CA LEU A 26 -8.40 6.82 -8.19
C LEU A 26 -8.85 8.14 -7.53
N SER A 27 -9.96 8.15 -6.78
CA SER A 27 -10.43 9.35 -6.05
C SER A 27 -9.73 9.60 -4.72
N SER A 28 -9.12 8.58 -4.11
CA SER A 28 -8.26 8.73 -2.92
C SER A 28 -6.84 9.18 -3.27
N ALA A 29 -6.45 9.07 -4.54
CA ALA A 29 -5.31 9.76 -5.14
C ALA A 29 -5.80 11.08 -5.77
N SER A 30 -5.05 12.17 -5.64
CA SER A 30 -5.48 13.49 -6.16
C SER A 30 -5.81 13.47 -7.67
N PRO A 31 -6.77 14.30 -8.15
CA PRO A 31 -7.44 14.07 -9.43
C PRO A 31 -6.56 14.43 -10.62
N GLY A 32 -6.45 13.50 -11.58
CA GLY A 32 -5.90 13.72 -12.92
C GLY A 32 -6.57 12.77 -13.91
N PRO A 33 -6.70 13.15 -15.20
CA PRO A 33 -7.51 12.40 -16.15
C PRO A 33 -6.82 11.08 -16.54
N ALA A 34 -7.39 9.94 -16.16
CA ALA A 34 -6.98 8.63 -16.65
C ALA A 34 -7.73 8.30 -17.95
N THR A 35 -7.01 8.16 -19.06
CA THR A 35 -7.56 7.72 -20.34
C THR A 35 -7.41 6.20 -20.50
N ALA A 36 -8.51 5.47 -20.40
CA ALA A 36 -8.58 4.04 -20.74
C ALA A 36 -8.90 3.85 -22.23
N SER A 37 -8.06 3.17 -23.00
CA SER A 37 -8.28 2.88 -24.43
C SER A 37 -8.85 1.46 -24.67
N ARG A 38 -9.54 1.27 -25.80
CA ARG A 38 -10.57 0.22 -26.04
C ARG A 38 -10.12 -0.89 -27.03
N THR A 39 -10.25 -2.15 -26.60
CA THR A 39 -10.63 -3.43 -27.28
C THR A 39 -10.00 -3.98 -28.58
N SER A 40 -9.63 -5.28 -28.56
CA SER A 40 -9.99 -6.34 -29.55
C SER A 40 -10.01 -7.76 -28.88
N ARG A 41 -10.63 -8.78 -29.49
CA ARG A 41 -11.16 -10.04 -28.87
C ARG A 41 -10.62 -11.33 -29.53
N TRP A 42 -10.30 -12.38 -28.76
CA TRP A 42 -10.03 -13.80 -29.20
C TRP A 42 -10.18 -14.80 -28.00
N PRO A 43 -10.09 -16.15 -28.16
CA PRO A 43 -11.03 -17.12 -27.58
C PRO A 43 -10.56 -17.83 -26.29
N ARG A 44 -11.48 -18.63 -25.73
CA ARG A 44 -11.51 -19.23 -24.39
C ARG A 44 -10.47 -20.35 -24.19
N SER A 45 -9.58 -20.17 -23.21
CA SER A 45 -9.07 -21.29 -22.40
C SER A 45 -8.44 -20.91 -21.04
N THR A 46 -8.24 -19.62 -20.72
CA THR A 46 -7.94 -19.18 -19.35
C THR A 46 -8.52 -17.78 -19.13
N ASP A 47 -9.69 -17.67 -18.49
CA ASP A 47 -10.41 -16.41 -18.31
C ASP A 47 -9.80 -15.61 -17.14
N ILE A 48 -8.56 -15.11 -17.32
CA ILE A 48 -7.92 -14.17 -16.40
C ILE A 48 -8.58 -12.80 -16.61
N ARG A 49 -9.70 -12.54 -15.92
CA ARG A 49 -10.41 -11.24 -15.92
C ARG A 49 -9.73 -10.21 -15.01
N THR A 50 -8.41 -10.12 -15.10
CA THR A 50 -7.62 -9.19 -14.30
C THR A 50 -7.52 -7.84 -15.00
N GLY A 51 -7.89 -6.80 -14.27
CA GLY A 51 -7.62 -5.42 -14.67
C GLY A 51 -6.30 -4.93 -14.09
N TRP A 52 -5.61 -4.03 -14.78
CA TRP A 52 -4.36 -3.41 -14.36
C TRP A 52 -4.44 -1.90 -14.57
N VAL A 53 -3.84 -1.13 -13.68
CA VAL A 53 -3.40 0.22 -14.00
C VAL A 53 -1.93 0.29 -13.69
N ILE A 54 -1.17 0.58 -14.72
CA ILE A 54 0.23 0.95 -14.61
C ILE A 54 0.23 2.48 -14.68
N GLY A 55 0.36 3.11 -13.51
CA GLY A 55 0.28 4.56 -13.37
C GLY A 55 1.69 5.18 -13.40
N GLY A 56 1.83 6.34 -14.04
CA GLY A 56 3.02 7.19 -13.92
C GLY A 56 2.79 8.31 -12.90
N ARG A 57 3.87 8.89 -12.37
CA ARG A 57 3.79 10.11 -11.51
C ARG A 57 3.18 11.28 -12.29
N SER A 58 2.13 11.91 -11.75
CA SER A 58 1.57 13.16 -12.28
C SER A 58 2.45 14.36 -11.88
N GLY A 59 2.78 15.23 -12.84
CA GLY A 59 3.35 16.55 -12.56
C GLY A 59 4.65 16.95 -13.27
N GLN A 60 5.25 16.10 -14.13
CA GLN A 60 6.39 16.51 -14.95
C GLN A 60 6.10 16.22 -16.43
N ALA A 61 5.93 17.28 -17.20
CA ALA A 61 5.81 17.23 -18.65
C ALA A 61 7.18 16.90 -19.27
N THR A 62 7.63 15.65 -19.11
CA THR A 62 8.68 14.95 -19.87
C THR A 62 8.95 13.60 -19.18
N ARG A 63 8.73 12.49 -19.90
CA ARG A 63 8.98 11.08 -19.51
C ARG A 63 8.15 10.55 -18.32
N SER A 64 7.03 9.90 -18.61
CA SER A 64 6.31 9.05 -17.63
C SER A 64 6.95 7.66 -17.57
N PRO A 65 7.59 7.21 -16.48
CA PRO A 65 7.92 5.80 -16.33
C PRO A 65 6.75 5.11 -15.62
N LEU A 66 6.39 3.96 -16.16
CA LEU A 66 5.44 2.99 -15.64
C LEU A 66 5.97 2.37 -14.32
N ASP A 67 6.20 3.18 -13.28
CA ASP A 67 6.91 2.80 -12.05
C ASP A 67 6.00 2.22 -10.96
N ARG A 68 4.67 2.31 -11.15
CA ARG A 68 3.68 1.81 -10.20
C ARG A 68 2.77 0.76 -10.80
N CYS A 69 2.41 -0.25 -10.00
CA CYS A 69 1.45 -1.28 -10.36
C CYS A 69 0.35 -1.41 -9.30
N MET A 70 -0.90 -1.33 -9.75
CA MET A 70 -2.06 -1.81 -9.00
C MET A 70 -2.88 -2.73 -9.89
N MET A 71 -3.43 -3.78 -9.30
CA MET A 71 -4.16 -4.82 -10.01
C MET A 71 -5.56 -4.97 -9.42
N ALA A 72 -6.51 -5.45 -10.22
CA ALA A 72 -7.84 -5.79 -9.77
C ALA A 72 -8.10 -7.26 -10.04
N ALA A 73 -8.41 -8.01 -8.98
CA ALA A 73 -8.80 -9.40 -9.07
C ALA A 73 -10.17 -9.55 -9.75
N PRO A 74 -10.54 -10.77 -10.22
CA PRO A 74 -11.84 -11.02 -10.84
C PRO A 74 -13.04 -10.63 -9.97
N THR A 75 -12.93 -10.73 -8.64
CA THR A 75 -13.97 -10.30 -7.68
C THR A 75 -14.14 -8.78 -7.61
N GLY A 76 -13.19 -8.02 -8.15
CA GLY A 76 -13.07 -6.57 -7.97
C GLY A 76 -12.20 -6.17 -6.78
N ARG A 77 -11.62 -7.11 -6.04
CA ARG A 77 -10.63 -6.84 -4.99
C ARG A 77 -9.45 -6.08 -5.59
N ILE A 78 -9.06 -4.97 -4.95
CA ILE A 78 -7.88 -4.21 -5.33
C ILE A 78 -6.65 -4.85 -4.70
N ILE A 79 -5.65 -5.10 -5.53
CA ILE A 79 -4.32 -5.57 -5.16
C ILE A 79 -3.39 -4.35 -5.29
N ASP A 80 -3.08 -3.74 -4.15
CA ASP A 80 -2.19 -2.57 -4.08
C ASP A 80 -0.72 -2.99 -3.92
N GLY A 81 0.17 -2.01 -3.72
CA GLY A 81 1.60 -2.27 -3.55
C GLY A 81 1.93 -3.13 -2.34
N ASP A 82 1.19 -3.01 -1.24
CA ASP A 82 1.42 -3.81 -0.05
C ASP A 82 1.07 -5.30 -0.30
N HIS A 83 -0.01 -5.57 -1.05
CA HIS A 83 -0.32 -6.93 -1.48
C HIS A 83 0.79 -7.48 -2.38
N CYS A 84 1.28 -6.69 -3.33
CA CYS A 84 2.38 -7.10 -4.21
C CYS A 84 3.66 -7.44 -3.42
N LEU A 85 3.99 -6.64 -2.41
CA LEU A 85 5.11 -6.89 -1.49
C LEU A 85 4.92 -8.22 -0.75
N LEU A 86 3.76 -8.44 -0.14
CA LEU A 86 3.51 -9.68 0.61
C LEU A 86 3.55 -10.92 -0.30
N ILE A 87 2.85 -10.88 -1.45
CA ILE A 87 2.81 -11.99 -2.40
C ILE A 87 4.23 -12.39 -2.84
N HIS A 88 5.05 -11.40 -3.18
CA HIS A 88 6.43 -11.68 -3.58
C HIS A 88 7.27 -12.19 -2.42
N ALA A 89 7.15 -11.60 -1.23
CA ALA A 89 7.88 -12.02 -0.03
C ALA A 89 7.53 -13.46 0.38
N LEU A 90 6.27 -13.88 0.28
CA LEU A 90 5.87 -15.27 0.57
C LEU A 90 6.52 -16.27 -0.38
N ARG A 91 6.80 -15.86 -1.62
CA ARG A 91 7.49 -16.66 -2.63
C ARG A 91 9.00 -16.70 -2.41
N THR A 92 9.64 -15.57 -2.12
CA THR A 92 11.11 -15.46 -2.09
C THR A 92 11.70 -15.56 -0.68
N ARG A 93 10.88 -15.49 0.36
CA ARG A 93 11.24 -15.61 1.78
C ARG A 93 12.45 -14.73 2.19
N PRO A 94 12.44 -13.41 1.90
CA PRO A 94 13.49 -12.52 2.39
C PRO A 94 13.45 -12.41 3.91
N ARG A 95 14.57 -12.03 4.55
CA ARG A 95 14.59 -11.80 6.02
C ARG A 95 13.62 -10.71 6.47
N ALA A 96 13.45 -9.68 5.63
CA ALA A 96 12.61 -8.53 5.90
C ALA A 96 12.18 -7.85 4.60
N VAL A 97 11.14 -7.04 4.67
CA VAL A 97 10.66 -6.17 3.59
C VAL A 97 10.69 -4.73 4.05
N VAL A 98 11.14 -3.82 3.19
CA VAL A 98 11.12 -2.38 3.50
C VAL A 98 9.85 -1.74 2.98
N ALA A 99 9.11 -1.03 3.82
CA ALA A 99 7.97 -0.24 3.36
C ALA A 99 7.89 1.10 4.07
N THR A 100 6.95 1.96 3.65
CA THR A 100 6.78 3.26 4.30
C THR A 100 5.91 3.14 5.55
N GLN A 101 5.86 4.21 6.34
CA GLN A 101 4.95 4.31 7.48
C GLN A 101 3.48 4.15 7.09
N MET A 102 3.12 4.43 5.83
CA MET A 102 1.75 4.36 5.32
C MET A 102 1.28 2.94 5.01
N SER A 103 2.21 1.98 4.85
CA SER A 103 1.85 0.60 4.52
C SER A 103 0.98 0.00 5.62
N ASN A 104 -0.08 -0.69 5.19
CA ASN A 104 -1.15 -1.15 6.06
C ASN A 104 -0.64 -2.13 7.12
N LEU A 105 -1.25 -2.12 8.30
CA LEU A 105 -0.97 -3.12 9.36
C LEU A 105 -1.07 -4.57 8.85
N GLY A 106 -1.97 -4.83 7.88
CA GLY A 106 -2.11 -6.13 7.24
C GLY A 106 -0.84 -6.70 6.61
N LEU A 107 0.01 -5.84 6.04
CA LEU A 107 1.30 -6.26 5.48
C LEU A 107 2.22 -6.75 6.59
N GLU A 108 2.29 -6.00 7.69
CA GLU A 108 3.14 -6.32 8.84
C GLU A 108 2.75 -7.66 9.47
N LEU A 109 1.45 -7.86 9.73
CA LEU A 109 0.93 -9.10 10.29
C LEU A 109 1.11 -10.28 9.33
N GLY A 110 0.90 -10.07 8.02
CA GLY A 110 1.12 -11.11 7.01
C GLY A 110 2.58 -11.55 6.91
N LEU A 111 3.53 -10.61 7.00
CA LEU A 111 4.97 -10.93 7.03
C LEU A 111 5.35 -11.64 8.34
N GLN A 112 4.87 -11.15 9.48
CA GLN A 112 5.12 -11.77 10.79
C GLN A 112 4.60 -13.22 10.84
N ALA A 113 3.41 -13.49 10.31
CA ALA A 113 2.86 -14.83 10.22
C ALA A 113 3.74 -15.79 9.38
N ALA A 114 4.54 -15.24 8.45
CA ALA A 114 5.50 -15.99 7.65
C ALA A 114 6.95 -15.93 8.19
N GLY A 115 7.15 -15.38 9.39
CA GLY A 115 8.47 -15.29 10.04
C GLY A 115 9.39 -14.20 9.46
N MET A 116 8.83 -13.17 8.82
CA MET A 116 9.57 -12.07 8.20
C MET A 116 9.27 -10.74 8.91
N GLU A 117 10.22 -9.81 8.88
CA GLU A 117 10.07 -8.48 9.48
C GLU A 117 9.61 -7.43 8.45
N LEU A 118 8.82 -6.44 8.90
CA LEU A 118 8.55 -5.23 8.13
C LEU A 118 9.39 -4.07 8.68
N ILE A 119 10.34 -3.57 7.88
CA ILE A 119 11.12 -2.39 8.23
C ILE A 119 10.44 -1.15 7.67
N ARG A 120 9.98 -0.27 8.57
CA ARG A 120 9.26 0.94 8.19
C ARG A 120 10.19 2.14 8.00
N THR A 121 9.92 2.93 6.98
CA THR A 121 10.68 4.14 6.61
C THR A 121 9.76 5.35 6.46
N ALA A 122 10.34 6.55 6.40
CA ALA A 122 9.59 7.75 6.04
C ALA A 122 8.96 7.62 4.64
N VAL A 123 7.90 8.38 4.39
CA VAL A 123 7.18 8.34 3.10
C VAL A 123 8.08 8.86 1.98
N GLY A 124 8.17 8.11 0.89
CA GLY A 124 9.00 8.42 -0.28
C GLY A 124 9.88 7.24 -0.69
N ASP A 125 9.84 6.90 -1.97
CA ASP A 125 10.67 5.87 -2.63
C ASP A 125 12.16 5.97 -2.32
N ARG A 126 12.70 7.19 -2.21
CA ARG A 126 14.08 7.42 -1.80
C ARG A 126 14.42 6.76 -0.46
N TYR A 127 13.60 6.95 0.57
CA TYR A 127 13.87 6.41 1.90
C TYR A 127 13.74 4.89 1.93
N VAL A 128 12.82 4.35 1.13
CA VAL A 128 12.69 2.91 0.93
C VAL A 128 13.97 2.34 0.33
N LEU A 129 14.45 2.90 -0.78
CA LEU A 129 15.68 2.43 -1.43
C LEU A 129 16.92 2.58 -0.55
N GLU A 130 17.09 3.74 0.11
CA GLU A 130 18.22 3.98 1.03
C GLU A 130 18.25 2.93 2.14
N ARG A 131 17.09 2.60 2.73
CA ARG A 131 17.00 1.56 3.75
C ARG A 131 17.24 0.16 3.17
N MET A 132 16.71 -0.16 1.99
CA MET A 132 16.99 -1.44 1.33
C MET A 132 18.49 -1.64 1.07
N VAL A 133 19.20 -0.57 0.68
CA VAL A 133 20.67 -0.61 0.51
C VAL A 133 21.36 -0.82 1.84
N ALA A 134 21.01 -0.05 2.87
CA ALA A 134 21.65 -0.12 4.18
C ALA A 134 21.46 -1.50 4.86
N GLU A 135 20.32 -2.13 4.59
CA GLU A 135 19.94 -3.44 5.15
C GLU A 135 20.30 -4.61 4.21
N ASP A 136 20.81 -4.34 3.01
CA ASP A 136 21.01 -5.37 1.97
C ASP A 136 19.77 -6.25 1.75
N LEU A 137 18.62 -5.60 1.51
CA LEU A 137 17.33 -6.26 1.32
C LEU A 137 16.89 -6.26 -0.16
N PRO A 138 16.34 -7.37 -0.67
CA PRO A 138 15.97 -7.49 -2.07
C PRO A 138 14.63 -6.82 -2.42
N LEU A 139 13.77 -6.57 -1.42
CA LEU A 139 12.37 -6.19 -1.63
C LEU A 139 11.93 -5.03 -0.74
N GLY A 140 11.21 -4.09 -1.34
CA GLY A 140 10.60 -2.98 -0.64
C GLY A 140 9.76 -2.10 -1.55
N GLY A 141 8.94 -1.22 -0.98
CA GLY A 141 8.06 -0.38 -1.77
C GLY A 141 7.10 0.49 -0.97
N GLU A 142 6.11 1.01 -1.69
CA GLU A 142 5.03 1.83 -1.15
C GLU A 142 3.66 1.22 -1.50
N GLN A 143 2.67 1.39 -0.62
CA GLN A 143 1.29 0.93 -0.82
C GLN A 143 0.68 1.37 -2.16
N SER A 144 1.07 2.54 -2.65
CA SER A 144 0.65 3.09 -3.95
C SER A 144 1.03 2.25 -5.18
N GLY A 145 1.84 1.20 -5.02
CA GLY A 145 2.24 0.30 -6.10
C GLY A 145 3.66 0.53 -6.63
N HIS A 146 4.42 1.47 -6.05
CA HIS A 146 5.86 1.62 -6.35
C HIS A 146 6.64 0.54 -5.61
N VAL A 147 6.94 -0.56 -6.30
CA VAL A 147 7.63 -1.73 -5.72
C VAL A 147 8.99 -1.88 -6.39
N ILE A 148 10.03 -2.01 -5.55
CA ILE A 148 11.43 -2.12 -5.94
C ILE A 148 11.89 -3.56 -5.72
N PHE A 149 12.33 -4.23 -6.79
CA PHE A 149 13.04 -5.49 -6.73
C PHE A 149 14.52 -5.23 -6.99
N ARG A 150 15.32 -5.16 -5.92
CA ARG A 150 16.73 -4.74 -5.96
C ARG A 150 17.63 -5.62 -6.83
N ASP A 151 17.25 -6.88 -7.01
CA ASP A 151 17.96 -7.82 -7.89
C ASP A 151 17.87 -7.43 -9.38
N TYR A 152 16.88 -6.60 -9.74
CA TYR A 152 16.59 -6.25 -11.14
C TYR A 152 16.72 -4.75 -11.40
N SER A 153 16.37 -3.90 -10.43
CA SER A 153 16.29 -2.45 -10.60
C SER A 153 16.53 -1.71 -9.29
N THR A 154 17.10 -0.51 -9.40
CA THR A 154 17.26 0.42 -8.27
C THR A 154 16.07 1.39 -8.15
N THR A 155 15.01 1.21 -8.93
CA THR A 155 13.79 2.03 -8.91
C THR A 155 12.56 1.14 -9.06
N GLY A 156 11.40 1.66 -8.63
CA GLY A 156 10.13 0.99 -8.87
C GLY A 156 9.86 0.78 -10.36
N ASP A 157 9.34 -0.40 -10.69
CA ASP A 157 8.98 -0.80 -12.04
C ASP A 157 7.64 -1.55 -11.97
N GLY A 158 6.58 -0.88 -12.43
CA GLY A 158 5.22 -1.39 -12.40
C GLY A 158 5.02 -2.55 -13.38
N LEU A 159 5.74 -2.56 -14.51
CA LEU A 159 5.69 -3.67 -15.46
C LEU A 159 6.36 -4.91 -14.85
N LEU A 160 7.57 -4.76 -14.31
CA LEU A 160 8.24 -5.83 -13.58
C LEU A 160 7.37 -6.36 -12.44
N THR A 161 6.76 -5.46 -11.65
CA THR A 161 5.85 -5.82 -10.56
C THR A 161 4.71 -6.69 -11.08
N SER A 162 3.98 -6.23 -12.11
CA SER A 162 2.88 -7.00 -12.70
C SER A 162 3.30 -8.39 -13.17
N LEU A 163 4.45 -8.49 -13.85
CA LEU A 163 4.97 -9.76 -14.35
C LEU A 163 5.34 -10.71 -13.21
N ARG A 164 5.93 -10.20 -12.12
CA ARG A 164 6.29 -11.02 -10.95
C ARG A 164 5.07 -11.56 -10.21
N ILE A 165 4.01 -10.76 -10.11
CA ILE A 165 2.75 -11.23 -9.52
C ILE A 165 2.08 -12.26 -10.43
N LEU A 166 2.03 -12.04 -11.75
CA LEU A 166 1.49 -13.02 -12.71
C LEU A 166 2.27 -14.32 -12.74
N GLU A 167 3.60 -14.23 -12.72
CA GLU A 167 4.47 -15.40 -12.64
C GLU A 167 4.17 -16.22 -11.39
N THR A 168 3.94 -15.55 -10.25
CA THR A 168 3.56 -16.21 -8.99
C THR A 168 2.19 -16.88 -9.12
N ALA A 169 1.20 -16.20 -9.70
CA ALA A 169 -0.13 -16.75 -9.92
C ALA A 169 -0.10 -17.97 -10.85
N ALA A 170 0.60 -17.86 -11.97
CA ALA A 170 0.75 -18.94 -12.94
C ALA A 170 1.51 -20.14 -12.35
N GLY A 171 2.60 -19.90 -11.62
CA GLY A 171 3.39 -20.95 -10.97
C GLY A 171 2.64 -21.67 -9.86
N ALA A 172 1.78 -20.97 -9.12
CA ALA A 172 0.95 -21.54 -8.06
C ALA A 172 -0.36 -22.16 -8.57
N GLY A 173 -0.75 -21.90 -9.83
CA GLY A 173 -2.07 -22.23 -10.33
C GLY A 173 -3.20 -21.50 -9.60
N ALA A 174 -2.91 -20.34 -9.01
CA ALA A 174 -3.79 -19.59 -8.13
C ALA A 174 -4.28 -18.29 -8.80
N THR A 175 -5.47 -17.85 -8.40
CA THR A 175 -6.04 -16.56 -8.73
C THR A 175 -5.41 -15.45 -7.89
N LEU A 176 -5.58 -14.19 -8.33
CA LEU A 176 -5.13 -13.04 -7.53
C LEU A 176 -5.87 -12.89 -6.20
N ASP A 177 -7.13 -13.34 -6.14
CA ASP A 177 -7.91 -13.36 -4.91
C ASP A 177 -7.27 -14.28 -3.87
N GLU A 178 -6.87 -15.49 -4.29
CA GLU A 178 -6.18 -16.48 -3.44
C GLU A 178 -4.79 -15.99 -3.03
N LEU A 179 -4.01 -15.42 -3.95
CA LEU A 179 -2.70 -14.87 -3.60
C LEU A 179 -2.78 -13.70 -2.61
N ALA A 180 -3.87 -12.93 -2.64
CA ALA A 180 -4.07 -11.79 -1.75
C ALA A 180 -4.67 -12.17 -0.39
N GLU A 181 -5.17 -13.39 -0.24
CA GLU A 181 -5.80 -13.89 0.99
C GLU A 181 -4.94 -13.74 2.26
N PRO A 182 -3.60 -13.97 2.23
CA PRO A 182 -2.76 -13.81 3.41
C PRO A 182 -2.71 -12.39 3.98
N MET A 183 -3.12 -11.36 3.22
CA MET A 183 -3.19 -9.98 3.69
C MET A 183 -4.62 -9.61 4.07
N THR A 184 -4.86 -9.40 5.37
CA THR A 184 -6.08 -8.75 5.84
C THR A 184 -5.87 -7.23 5.84
N VAL A 185 -6.65 -6.49 5.05
CA VAL A 185 -6.58 -5.02 5.04
C VAL A 185 -7.31 -4.46 6.26
N TYR A 186 -6.59 -3.76 7.11
CA TYR A 186 -7.17 -3.11 8.30
C TYR A 186 -7.71 -1.72 7.94
N PRO A 187 -8.92 -1.34 8.39
CA PRO A 187 -9.37 0.04 8.37
C PRO A 187 -8.32 1.00 8.91
N GLN A 188 -8.05 2.07 8.17
CA GLN A 188 -7.06 3.09 8.49
C GLN A 188 -7.71 4.47 8.39
N VAL A 189 -7.53 5.30 9.43
CA VAL A 189 -8.01 6.69 9.47
C VAL A 189 -6.83 7.62 9.72
N LEU A 190 -6.77 8.71 8.96
CA LEU A 190 -5.81 9.79 9.13
C LEU A 190 -6.53 11.09 9.50
N VAL A 191 -6.31 11.57 10.72
CA VAL A 191 -6.86 12.83 11.22
C VAL A 191 -5.77 13.90 11.28
N ASN A 192 -6.09 15.08 10.76
CA ASN A 192 -5.24 16.26 10.81
C ASN A 192 -5.72 17.18 11.95
N VAL A 193 -4.89 17.40 12.97
CA VAL A 193 -5.21 18.24 14.13
C VAL A 193 -4.35 19.49 14.09
N ARG A 194 -4.98 20.65 13.92
CA ARG A 194 -4.28 21.94 13.98
C ARG A 194 -4.17 22.38 15.43
N PHE A 195 -3.04 22.99 15.77
CA PHE A 195 -2.78 23.49 17.11
C PHE A 195 -2.14 24.88 17.07
N ARG A 196 -1.97 25.51 18.24
CA ARG A 196 -1.37 26.85 18.34
C ARG A 196 0.13 26.80 18.55
N GLU A 197 0.57 26.03 19.54
CA GLU A 197 1.97 25.95 19.94
C GLU A 197 2.47 24.51 19.81
N LYS A 198 3.61 24.33 19.13
CA LYS A 198 4.23 23.01 18.98
C LYS A 198 5.05 22.69 20.22
N ARG A 199 4.69 21.61 20.91
CA ARG A 199 5.52 20.99 21.96
C ARG A 199 5.88 19.56 21.54
N PRO A 200 7.04 19.01 21.94
CA PRO A 200 7.41 17.63 21.65
C PRO A 200 6.33 16.64 22.12
N LEU A 201 6.06 15.60 21.33
CA LEU A 201 4.95 14.67 21.58
C LEU A 201 5.16 13.88 22.88
N GLU A 202 6.41 13.66 23.24
CA GLU A 202 6.87 12.97 24.45
C GLU A 202 6.56 13.78 25.72
N GLN A 203 6.39 15.10 25.59
CA GLN A 203 6.08 16.02 26.68
C GLN A 203 4.57 16.23 26.87
N LEU A 204 3.73 15.48 26.15
CA LEU A 204 2.28 15.58 26.19
C LEU A 204 1.66 14.37 26.92
N PRO A 205 1.60 14.36 28.26
CA PRO A 205 1.26 13.16 29.03
C PRO A 205 -0.16 12.64 28.77
N GLY A 206 -1.13 13.52 28.51
CA GLY A 206 -2.49 13.15 28.16
C GLY A 206 -2.57 12.54 26.75
N VAL A 207 -1.85 13.08 25.78
CA VAL A 207 -1.71 12.49 24.44
C VAL A 207 -1.06 11.10 24.52
N GLN A 208 0.05 10.99 25.25
CA GLN A 208 0.75 9.72 25.47
C GLN A 208 -0.14 8.68 26.16
N SER A 209 -0.95 9.10 27.13
CA SER A 209 -1.94 8.25 27.79
C SER A 209 -3.01 7.76 26.82
N ALA A 210 -3.55 8.65 25.99
CA ALA A 210 -4.55 8.31 24.97
C ALA A 210 -4.00 7.32 23.93
N ILE A 211 -2.75 7.51 23.47
CA ILE A 211 -2.07 6.58 22.55
C ILE A 211 -1.98 5.19 23.19
N ARG A 212 -1.42 5.09 24.40
CA ARG A 212 -1.27 3.80 25.09
C ARG A 212 -2.60 3.10 25.35
N ALA A 213 -3.65 3.86 25.67
CA ALA A 213 -4.99 3.31 25.87
C ALA A 213 -5.55 2.69 24.59
N VAL A 214 -5.36 3.34 23.43
CA VAL A 214 -5.77 2.81 22.13
C VAL A 214 -4.94 1.59 21.73
N GLU A 215 -3.63 1.63 21.92
CA GLU A 215 -2.74 0.49 21.65
C GLU A 215 -3.12 -0.73 22.51
N ALA A 216 -3.43 -0.53 23.80
CA ALA A 216 -3.91 -1.60 24.67
C ALA A 216 -5.28 -2.14 24.25
N GLU A 217 -6.18 -1.27 23.76
CA GLU A 217 -7.52 -1.67 23.31
C GLU A 217 -7.49 -2.54 22.05
N PHE A 218 -6.57 -2.27 21.13
CA PHE A 218 -6.46 -3.01 19.88
C PHE A 218 -5.45 -4.16 19.92
N GLY A 219 -4.51 -4.15 20.88
CA GLY A 219 -3.47 -5.16 20.99
C GLY A 219 -2.68 -5.30 19.69
N ALA A 220 -2.41 -6.54 19.26
CA ALA A 220 -1.75 -6.82 17.98
C ALA A 220 -2.60 -6.44 16.75
N GLY A 221 -3.91 -6.21 16.93
CA GLY A 221 -4.85 -5.90 15.86
C GLY A 221 -5.02 -4.41 15.57
N GLY A 222 -4.13 -3.55 16.08
CA GLY A 222 -4.18 -2.13 15.76
C GLY A 222 -2.85 -1.42 15.93
N ARG A 223 -2.79 -0.23 15.37
CA ARG A 223 -1.58 0.58 15.31
C ARG A 223 -1.92 2.06 15.39
N VAL A 224 -1.14 2.80 16.17
CA VAL A 224 -1.24 4.25 16.27
C VAL A 224 0.07 4.84 15.76
N PHE A 225 -0.05 5.85 14.89
CA PHE A 225 1.10 6.60 14.41
C PHE A 225 0.79 8.09 14.44
N VAL A 226 1.50 8.83 15.29
CA VAL A 226 1.35 10.28 15.42
C VAL A 226 2.65 10.95 15.00
N ARG A 227 2.55 11.94 14.12
CA ARG A 227 3.67 12.81 13.77
C ARG A 227 3.26 14.26 13.67
N PHE A 228 4.15 15.17 14.05
CA PHE A 228 3.99 16.58 13.77
C PHE A 228 4.52 16.95 12.39
N SER A 229 3.86 17.91 11.75
CA SER A 229 4.40 18.59 10.57
C SER A 229 5.66 19.36 10.95
N GLY A 230 6.62 19.39 10.02
CA GLY A 230 7.86 20.15 10.18
C GLY A 230 7.65 21.66 9.96
N THR A 231 6.71 22.02 9.11
CA THR A 231 6.50 23.39 8.60
C THR A 231 5.22 24.04 9.09
N GLU A 232 4.26 23.24 9.60
CA GLU A 232 2.94 23.72 10.00
C GLU A 232 2.64 23.31 11.44
N PRO A 233 1.82 24.08 12.19
CA PRO A 233 1.34 23.67 13.50
C PRO A 233 0.20 22.66 13.35
N LEU A 234 0.56 21.48 12.85
CA LEU A 234 -0.33 20.41 12.46
C LEU A 234 0.20 19.07 12.95
N ALA A 235 -0.64 18.29 13.63
CA ALA A 235 -0.42 16.89 13.95
C ALA A 235 -1.17 16.01 12.96
N ARG A 236 -0.53 14.93 12.52
CA ARG A 236 -1.15 13.87 11.72
C ARG A 236 -1.26 12.64 12.60
N VAL A 237 -2.49 12.24 12.89
CA VAL A 237 -2.83 11.08 13.72
C VAL A 237 -3.37 10.01 12.80
N MET A 238 -2.59 8.95 12.59
CA MET A 238 -3.02 7.78 11.86
C MET A 238 -3.35 6.65 12.84
N VAL A 239 -4.50 6.03 12.69
CA VAL A 239 -4.90 4.87 13.48
C VAL A 239 -5.35 3.77 12.53
N GLU A 240 -4.92 2.55 12.81
CA GLU A 240 -5.34 1.32 12.15
C GLU A 240 -5.92 0.36 13.18
N GLY A 241 -6.92 -0.42 12.79
CA GLY A 241 -7.61 -1.30 13.73
C GLY A 241 -8.71 -2.14 13.10
N PRO A 242 -9.43 -2.95 13.89
CA PRO A 242 -10.27 -4.05 13.36
C PRO A 242 -11.54 -3.61 12.65
N THR A 243 -12.15 -2.49 13.05
CA THR A 243 -13.36 -1.95 12.40
C THR A 243 -13.27 -0.45 12.21
N GLN A 244 -13.94 0.06 11.17
CA GLN A 244 -13.94 1.48 10.83
C GLN A 244 -14.41 2.34 12.00
N GLU A 245 -15.51 1.97 12.66
CA GLU A 245 -16.12 2.73 13.75
C GLU A 245 -15.17 2.83 14.96
N ARG A 246 -14.47 1.74 15.29
CA ARG A 246 -13.51 1.71 16.39
C ARG A 246 -12.29 2.57 16.08
N VAL A 247 -11.77 2.46 14.86
CA VAL A 247 -10.61 3.24 14.41
C VAL A 247 -10.92 4.73 14.40
N GLU A 248 -12.09 5.14 13.90
CA GLU A 248 -12.52 6.54 13.94
C GLU A 248 -12.69 7.06 15.37
N SER A 249 -13.31 6.26 16.24
CA SER A 249 -13.46 6.62 17.65
C SER A 249 -12.11 6.80 18.34
N ALA A 250 -11.16 5.88 18.10
CA ALA A 250 -9.81 5.97 18.61
C ALA A 250 -9.05 7.21 18.08
N ALA A 251 -9.10 7.47 16.78
CA ALA A 251 -8.48 8.64 16.18
C ALA A 251 -9.05 9.95 16.75
N ARG A 252 -10.37 10.04 16.97
CA ARG A 252 -11.02 11.19 17.61
C ARG A 252 -10.56 11.39 19.05
N ARG A 253 -10.42 10.33 19.85
CA ARG A 253 -9.92 10.43 21.24
C ARG A 253 -8.50 11.00 21.30
N ILE A 254 -7.61 10.52 20.45
CA ILE A 254 -6.23 11.02 20.38
C ILE A 254 -6.20 12.47 19.88
N ALA A 255 -7.01 12.79 18.87
CA ALA A 255 -7.12 14.15 18.35
C ALA A 255 -7.61 15.14 19.41
N ALA A 256 -8.60 14.76 20.20
CA ALA A 256 -9.11 15.58 21.31
C ALA A 256 -8.05 15.80 22.40
N ALA A 257 -7.24 14.78 22.73
CA ALA A 257 -6.14 14.93 23.68
C ALA A 257 -5.08 15.93 23.17
N ILE A 258 -4.76 15.89 21.88
CA ILE A 258 -3.83 16.85 21.25
C ILE A 258 -4.40 18.27 21.30
N ALA A 259 -5.68 18.44 20.95
CA ALA A 259 -6.34 19.75 20.98
C ALA A 259 -6.41 20.34 22.39
N ALA A 260 -6.67 19.51 23.40
CA ALA A 260 -6.72 19.93 24.80
C ALA A 260 -5.35 20.41 25.32
N GLU A 261 -4.26 19.74 24.94
CA GLU A 261 -2.93 20.11 25.41
C GLU A 261 -2.24 21.20 24.59
N LEU A 262 -2.42 21.23 23.28
CA LEU A 262 -1.72 22.19 22.40
C LEU A 262 -2.58 23.40 22.01
N GLY A 263 -3.84 23.43 22.47
CA GLY A 263 -4.83 24.45 22.15
C GLY A 263 -5.35 24.31 20.73
N GLU A 264 -6.68 24.19 20.59
CA GLU A 264 -7.35 24.15 19.30
C GLU A 264 -7.27 25.52 18.60
N ARG A 265 -7.07 25.48 17.28
CA ARG A 265 -7.05 26.67 16.42
C ARG A 265 -8.25 26.70 15.49
#